data_AF-A0AAE5XGK2-F1
#
_entry.id   AF-A0AAE5XGK2-F1
#
_cell.length_a   1.000
_cell.length_b   1.000
_cell.length_c   1.000
_cell.angle_alpha   90.00
_cell.angle_beta   90.00
_cell.angle_gamma   90.00
#
_symmetry.space_group_name_H-M   'P 1'
#
loop_
_entity.id
_entity.type
_entity.pdbx_description
1 polymer ?
#
loop_
_entity_poly.entity_id
_entity_poly.type
_entity_poly.pdbx_seq_one_letter_code
_entity_poly.pdbx_strand_id
1 'polypeptide(L)'
;MKSKHLEDALFLDIEASSPDDDAYPICIAWTDPDGAIQKALIIPEDDWEDWDFSYQHSHGLSREHLFEQGETGKDVIRALSSDLAEATVYVDGLDPDSQLLERLFEAFDADMPFELARITDFLPELDFETFLERRQEILLENGLSGFNAENNVFVMSELTRRMR
;
A
#
# COMPACT_ATOMS: atom_id res chain seq x y z
N MET A 1 -20.39 -18.35 3.90
CA MET A 1 -19.06 -17.81 4.20
C MET A 1 -18.05 -18.88 3.82
N LYS A 2 -17.31 -18.70 2.72
CA LYS A 2 -16.16 -19.57 2.44
C LYS A 2 -15.16 -19.30 3.57
N SER A 3 -14.57 -20.36 4.12
CA SER A 3 -13.42 -20.21 5.00
C SER A 3 -12.35 -19.48 4.19
N LYS A 4 -12.01 -18.23 4.55
CA LYS A 4 -10.87 -17.53 3.94
C LYS A 4 -9.63 -18.28 4.40
N HIS A 5 -8.88 -18.85 3.47
CA HIS A 5 -7.61 -19.45 3.80
C HIS A 5 -6.60 -18.31 4.00
N LEU A 6 -5.68 -18.47 4.96
CA LEU A 6 -4.63 -17.48 5.21
C LEU A 6 -3.76 -17.22 3.97
N GLU A 7 -3.78 -18.15 3.01
CA GLU A 7 -3.03 -18.12 1.75
C GLU A 7 -3.66 -17.26 0.64
N ASP A 8 -4.92 -16.83 0.80
CA ASP A 8 -5.64 -16.01 -0.19
C ASP A 8 -5.70 -14.52 0.22
N ALA A 9 -4.97 -14.12 1.26
CA ALA A 9 -4.98 -12.75 1.74
C ALA A 9 -4.23 -11.84 0.76
N LEU A 10 -4.90 -10.76 0.35
CA LEU A 10 -4.31 -9.73 -0.48
C LEU A 10 -3.91 -8.55 0.39
N PHE A 11 -2.72 -8.00 0.16
CA PHE A 11 -2.16 -6.88 0.91
C PHE A 11 -1.91 -5.70 -0.01
N LEU A 12 -1.95 -4.49 0.56
CA LEU A 12 -1.68 -3.25 -0.15
C LEU A 12 -1.02 -2.25 0.79
N ASP A 13 -0.14 -1.43 0.25
CA ASP A 13 0.45 -0.27 0.94
C ASP A 13 0.59 0.88 -0.07
N ILE A 14 0.31 2.11 0.36
CA ILE A 14 0.39 3.30 -0.50
C ILE A 14 1.09 4.46 0.21
N GLU A 15 2.14 4.98 -0.43
CA GLU A 15 3.00 6.03 0.10
C GLU A 15 2.48 7.42 -0.28
N ALA A 16 2.62 8.37 0.65
CA ALA A 16 2.19 9.75 0.53
C ALA A 16 3.31 10.70 0.07
N SER A 17 2.95 11.80 -0.59
CA SER A 17 3.88 12.91 -0.93
C SER A 17 4.43 13.67 0.28
N SER A 18 3.71 13.62 1.41
CA SER A 18 4.03 14.29 2.66
C SER A 18 3.22 13.64 3.81
N PRO A 19 3.47 14.01 5.08
CA PRO A 19 2.64 13.59 6.20
C PRO A 19 1.37 14.46 6.40
N ASP A 20 1.11 15.44 5.53
CA ASP A 20 0.00 16.39 5.69
C ASP A 20 -1.32 15.85 5.09
N ASP A 21 -2.46 16.40 5.53
CA ASP A 21 -3.80 15.98 5.06
C ASP A 21 -4.01 16.19 3.54
N ASP A 22 -3.26 17.12 2.94
CA ASP A 22 -3.29 17.42 1.50
C ASP A 22 -2.32 16.53 0.70
N ALA A 23 -1.76 15.47 1.29
CA ALA A 23 -0.87 14.55 0.60
C ALA A 23 -1.56 13.71 -0.47
N TYR A 24 -0.81 13.37 -1.52
CA TYR A 24 -1.26 12.56 -2.64
C TYR A 24 -0.42 11.30 -2.81
N PRO A 25 -0.95 10.26 -3.47
CA PRO A 25 -0.23 9.00 -3.60
C PRO A 25 0.94 9.11 -4.58
N ILE A 26 2.10 8.59 -4.16
CA ILE A 26 3.35 8.64 -4.96
C ILE A 26 3.85 7.27 -5.38
N CYS A 27 3.53 6.23 -4.61
CA CYS A 27 3.92 4.86 -4.87
C CYS A 27 2.90 3.94 -4.22
N ILE A 28 2.55 2.85 -4.90
CA ILE A 28 1.66 1.83 -4.37
C ILE A 28 2.23 0.45 -4.67
N ALA A 29 2.04 -0.47 -3.74
CA ALA A 29 2.32 -1.88 -3.94
C ALA A 29 1.14 -2.73 -3.47
N TRP A 30 0.95 -3.88 -4.09
CA TRP A 30 -0.08 -4.83 -3.70
C TRP A 30 0.33 -6.27 -4.03
N THR A 31 -0.25 -7.26 -3.39
CA THR A 31 -0.17 -8.64 -3.86
C THR A 31 -1.26 -8.91 -4.89
N ASP A 32 -0.90 -9.50 -6.03
CA ASP A 32 -1.87 -10.03 -6.99
C ASP A 32 -2.50 -11.36 -6.50
N PRO A 33 -3.51 -11.91 -7.21
CA PRO A 33 -4.14 -13.17 -6.85
C PRO A 33 -3.23 -14.40 -6.83
N ASP A 34 -2.08 -14.34 -7.50
CA ASP A 34 -1.05 -15.40 -7.47
C ASP A 34 -0.07 -15.21 -6.29
N GLY A 35 -0.24 -14.14 -5.50
CA GLY A 35 0.56 -13.79 -4.34
C GLY A 35 1.88 -13.09 -4.68
N ALA A 36 2.07 -12.65 -5.92
CA ALA A 36 3.24 -11.87 -6.32
C ALA A 36 3.04 -10.38 -5.98
N ILE A 37 4.12 -9.72 -5.55
CA ILE A 37 4.08 -8.29 -5.21
C ILE A 37 4.23 -7.48 -6.49
N GLN A 38 3.19 -6.71 -6.80
CA GLN A 38 3.16 -5.68 -7.83
C GLN A 38 3.50 -4.32 -7.20
N LYS A 39 4.03 -3.40 -8.01
CA LYS A 39 4.39 -2.05 -7.60
C LYS A 39 4.20 -1.08 -8.75
N ALA A 40 3.71 0.12 -8.45
CA ALA A 40 3.68 1.24 -9.37
C ALA A 40 4.11 2.54 -8.68
N LEU A 41 4.94 3.33 -9.35
CA LEU A 41 5.07 4.76 -9.06
C LEU A 41 3.92 5.51 -9.73
N ILE A 42 3.39 6.54 -9.08
CA ILE A 42 2.21 7.27 -9.57
C ILE A 42 2.66 8.64 -10.04
N ILE A 43 2.37 8.97 -11.30
CA ILE A 43 2.53 10.32 -11.82
C ILE A 43 1.53 11.23 -11.08
N PRO A 44 1.98 12.32 -10.44
CA PRO A 44 1.06 13.25 -9.79
C PRO A 44 0.15 13.94 -10.81
N GLU A 45 -1.13 14.09 -10.49
CA GLU A 45 -2.06 14.90 -11.29
C GLU A 45 -1.68 16.39 -11.24
N ASP A 46 -2.16 17.17 -12.22
CA ASP A 46 -1.78 18.57 -12.40
C ASP A 46 -2.13 19.45 -11.17
N ASP A 47 -3.20 19.11 -10.45
CA ASP A 47 -3.68 19.82 -9.25
C ASP A 47 -3.11 19.24 -7.93
N TRP A 48 -2.26 18.22 -8.02
CA TRP A 48 -1.55 17.64 -6.88
C TRP A 48 -0.22 18.35 -6.67
N GLU A 49 -0.26 19.42 -5.86
CA GLU A 49 0.88 20.32 -5.67
C GLU A 49 1.73 20.02 -4.42
N ASP A 50 1.16 19.34 -3.42
CA ASP A 50 1.81 19.04 -2.14
C ASP A 50 3.11 18.23 -2.30
N TRP A 51 4.19 18.63 -1.61
CA TRP A 51 5.43 17.86 -1.64
C TRP A 51 6.32 18.24 -0.48
N ASP A 52 6.63 17.28 0.39
CA ASP A 52 7.57 17.48 1.49
C ASP A 52 8.97 16.94 1.12
N PHE A 53 9.90 17.86 0.85
CA PHE A 53 11.30 17.52 0.55
C PHE A 53 12.05 16.84 1.71
N SER A 54 11.60 17.04 2.95
CA SER A 54 12.16 16.34 4.12
C SER A 54 11.62 14.91 4.19
N TYR A 55 10.36 14.70 3.82
CA TYR A 55 9.74 13.38 3.74
C TYR A 55 10.33 12.52 2.61
N GLN A 56 10.69 13.16 1.48
CA GLN A 56 11.42 12.54 0.37
C GLN A 56 12.67 11.76 0.82
N HIS A 57 13.36 12.18 1.87
CA HIS A 57 14.53 11.44 2.35
C HIS A 57 14.18 10.04 2.90
N SER A 58 12.99 9.88 3.46
CA SER A 58 12.52 8.64 4.07
C SER A 58 12.27 7.54 3.04
N HIS A 59 11.56 7.86 1.96
CA HIS A 59 11.20 6.91 0.91
C HIS A 59 12.15 6.94 -0.31
N GLY A 60 12.92 8.02 -0.49
CA GLY A 60 13.97 8.13 -1.52
C GLY A 60 13.47 8.47 -2.94
N LEU A 61 12.20 8.83 -3.11
CA LEU A 61 11.60 9.16 -4.41
C LEU A 61 11.57 10.68 -4.60
N SER A 62 12.11 11.19 -5.69
CA SER A 62 11.91 12.60 -6.07
C SER A 62 10.64 12.74 -6.91
N ARG A 63 10.01 13.92 -6.85
CA ARG A 63 8.83 14.21 -7.69
C ARG A 63 9.15 14.10 -9.19
N GLU A 64 10.35 14.50 -9.59
CA GLU A 64 10.84 14.34 -10.98
C GLU A 64 10.89 12.86 -11.38
N HIS A 65 11.36 11.97 -10.50
CA HIS A 65 11.40 10.54 -10.76
C HIS A 65 9.99 9.96 -10.98
N LEU A 66 8.98 10.46 -10.28
CA LEU A 66 7.59 10.05 -10.50
C LEU A 66 7.11 10.42 -11.91
N PHE A 67 7.42 11.61 -12.40
CA PHE A 67 7.07 12.02 -13.77
C PHE A 67 7.83 11.23 -14.85
N GLU A 68 9.06 10.79 -14.55
CA GLU A 68 9.90 10.06 -15.52
C GLU A 68 9.59 8.56 -15.59
N GLN A 69 9.26 7.93 -14.46
CA GLN A 69 9.16 6.47 -14.32
C GLN A 69 7.79 5.99 -13.83
N GLY A 70 6.89 6.92 -13.49
CA GLY A 70 5.55 6.60 -13.00
C GLY A 70 4.59 6.15 -14.09
N GLU A 71 3.53 5.53 -13.63
CA GLU A 71 2.34 5.21 -14.41
C GLU A 71 1.27 6.27 -14.16
N THR A 72 0.34 6.43 -15.11
CA THR A 72 -0.81 7.31 -14.89
C THR A 72 -1.70 6.73 -13.79
N GLY A 73 -2.33 7.57 -12.98
CA GLY A 73 -3.26 7.09 -11.94
C GLY A 73 -4.36 6.20 -12.52
N LYS A 74 -4.81 6.48 -13.75
CA LYS A 74 -5.76 5.64 -14.50
C LYS A 74 -5.25 4.23 -14.77
N ASP A 75 -3.98 4.06 -15.13
CA ASP A 75 -3.39 2.75 -15.40
C ASP A 75 -3.20 1.96 -14.11
N VAL A 76 -2.83 2.64 -13.02
CA VAL A 76 -2.77 2.06 -11.68
C VAL A 76 -4.16 1.58 -11.23
N ILE A 77 -5.21 2.41 -11.36
CA ILE A 77 -6.59 2.03 -11.05
C ILE A 77 -7.03 0.78 -11.83
N ARG A 78 -6.68 0.69 -13.11
CA ARG A 78 -7.02 -0.49 -13.94
C ARG A 78 -6.32 -1.75 -13.44
N ALA A 79 -5.05 -1.65 -13.05
CA ALA A 79 -4.30 -2.78 -12.50
C ALA A 79 -4.93 -3.25 -11.18
N LEU A 80 -5.16 -2.34 -10.23
CA LEU A 80 -5.84 -2.64 -8.97
C LEU A 80 -7.23 -3.25 -9.19
N SER A 81 -8.00 -2.70 -10.13
CA SER A 81 -9.34 -3.20 -10.45
C SER A 81 -9.31 -4.59 -11.08
N SER A 82 -8.26 -4.92 -11.84
CA SER A 82 -8.08 -6.25 -12.41
C SER A 82 -7.74 -7.28 -11.34
N ASP A 83 -6.82 -6.91 -10.45
CA ASP A 83 -6.21 -7.85 -9.51
C ASP A 83 -7.01 -8.02 -8.22
N LEU A 84 -7.72 -6.96 -7.78
CA LEU A 84 -8.29 -6.89 -6.44
C LEU A 84 -9.83 -6.87 -6.43
N ALA A 85 -10.50 -6.85 -7.58
CA ALA A 85 -11.96 -6.72 -7.66
C ALA A 85 -12.70 -7.75 -6.79
N GLU A 86 -13.70 -7.25 -6.05
CA GLU A 86 -14.55 -8.00 -5.11
C GLU A 86 -13.79 -8.64 -3.92
N ALA A 87 -12.50 -8.34 -3.75
CA ALA A 87 -11.71 -8.83 -2.64
C ALA A 87 -11.78 -7.90 -1.42
N THR A 88 -11.43 -8.45 -0.26
CA THR A 88 -10.98 -7.63 0.88
C THR A 88 -9.47 -7.58 0.82
N VAL A 89 -8.92 -6.38 0.79
CA VAL A 89 -7.49 -6.09 0.73
C VAL A 89 -7.06 -5.54 2.08
N TYR A 90 -5.96 -6.07 2.62
CA TYR A 90 -5.48 -5.76 3.95
C TYR A 90 -4.33 -4.76 3.91
N VAL A 91 -4.46 -3.68 4.67
CA VAL A 91 -3.42 -2.66 4.88
C VAL A 91 -2.84 -2.79 6.29
N ASP A 92 -1.69 -2.19 6.54
CA ASP A 92 -1.06 -2.26 7.87
C ASP A 92 -1.77 -1.36 8.91
N GLY A 93 -2.46 -0.33 8.43
CA GLY A 93 -3.19 0.63 9.26
C GLY A 93 -2.29 1.63 9.99
N LEU A 94 -1.06 1.82 9.54
CA LEU A 94 -0.11 2.83 10.02
C LEU A 94 -0.29 4.16 9.27
N ASP A 95 -0.59 4.06 7.98
CA ASP A 95 -0.65 5.19 7.05
C ASP A 95 -2.10 5.50 6.63
N PRO A 96 -2.37 6.67 6.02
CA PRO A 96 -3.71 7.05 5.58
C PRO A 96 -4.11 6.36 4.26
N ASP A 97 -3.93 5.03 4.15
CA ASP A 97 -4.11 4.27 2.91
C ASP A 97 -5.46 4.54 2.23
N SER A 98 -6.53 4.55 3.03
CA SER A 98 -7.89 4.81 2.54
C SER A 98 -8.03 6.19 1.90
N GLN A 99 -7.41 7.22 2.49
CA GLN A 99 -7.53 8.60 2.00
C GLN A 99 -6.75 8.77 0.69
N LEU A 100 -5.57 8.16 0.61
CA LEU A 100 -4.73 8.19 -0.60
C LEU A 100 -5.38 7.41 -1.75
N LEU A 101 -6.00 6.27 -1.45
CA LEU A 101 -6.78 5.50 -2.44
C LEU A 101 -8.04 6.25 -2.86
N GLU A 102 -8.80 6.83 -1.93
CA GLU A 102 -9.96 7.67 -2.25
C GLU A 102 -9.55 8.80 -3.20
N ARG A 103 -8.47 9.53 -2.89
CA ARG A 103 -7.93 10.59 -3.75
C ARG A 103 -7.54 10.08 -5.14
N LEU A 104 -6.88 8.93 -5.23
CA LEU A 104 -6.51 8.32 -6.50
C LEU A 104 -7.73 8.02 -7.36
N PHE A 105 -8.73 7.35 -6.79
CA PHE A 105 -9.93 6.93 -7.51
C PHE A 105 -10.84 8.12 -7.87
N GLU A 106 -11.01 9.08 -6.97
CA GLU A 106 -11.79 10.31 -7.19
C GLU A 106 -11.22 11.16 -8.34
N ALA A 107 -9.90 11.26 -8.48
CA ALA A 107 -9.26 12.00 -9.57
C ALA A 107 -9.65 11.51 -10.98
N PHE A 108 -10.18 10.30 -11.09
CA PHE A 108 -10.61 9.68 -12.35
C PHE A 108 -12.11 9.32 -12.40
N ASP A 109 -12.93 9.89 -11.50
CA ASP A 109 -14.36 9.58 -11.38
C ASP A 109 -14.63 8.06 -11.30
N ALA A 110 -13.77 7.33 -10.60
CA ALA A 110 -13.82 5.87 -10.48
C ALA A 110 -14.28 5.41 -9.09
N ASP A 111 -15.00 4.30 -9.03
CA ASP A 111 -15.33 3.62 -7.77
C ASP A 111 -14.27 2.55 -7.46
N MET A 112 -13.88 2.43 -6.18
CA MET A 112 -12.98 1.38 -5.72
C MET A 112 -13.71 0.02 -5.72
N PRO A 113 -13.27 -0.98 -6.51
CA PRO A 113 -14.00 -2.24 -6.68
C PRO A 113 -13.67 -3.30 -5.61
N PHE A 114 -12.97 -2.91 -4.55
CA PHE A 114 -12.51 -3.78 -3.47
C PHE A 114 -12.73 -3.11 -2.11
N GLU A 115 -12.72 -3.90 -1.04
CA GLU A 115 -12.87 -3.41 0.33
C GLU A 115 -11.51 -3.35 1.02
N LEU A 116 -11.27 -2.32 1.84
CA LEU A 116 -10.09 -2.22 2.70
C LEU A 116 -10.41 -2.71 4.12
N ALA A 117 -9.47 -3.43 4.72
CA ALA A 117 -9.49 -3.80 6.13
C ALA A 117 -8.07 -3.75 6.73
N ARG A 118 -7.92 -3.72 8.06
CA ARG A 118 -6.59 -3.76 8.67
C ARG A 118 -6.09 -5.19 8.79
N ILE A 119 -4.78 -5.39 8.75
CA ILE A 119 -4.17 -6.69 9.03
C ILE A 119 -4.51 -7.21 10.44
N THR A 120 -4.73 -6.32 11.41
CA THR A 120 -5.17 -6.69 12.76
C THR A 120 -6.63 -7.17 12.82
N ASP A 121 -7.47 -6.76 11.85
CA ASP A 121 -8.82 -7.33 11.69
C ASP A 121 -8.77 -8.75 11.09
N PHE A 122 -7.73 -9.02 10.28
CA PHE A 122 -7.48 -10.33 9.68
C PHE A 122 -6.85 -11.33 10.65
N LEU A 123 -5.91 -10.85 11.47
CA LEU A 123 -5.16 -11.61 12.47
C LEU A 123 -5.51 -11.11 13.87
N PRO A 124 -6.66 -11.50 14.44
CA PRO A 124 -7.15 -10.93 15.70
C PRO A 124 -6.28 -11.27 16.92
N GLU A 125 -5.36 -12.23 16.81
CA GLU A 125 -4.37 -12.54 17.84
C GLU A 125 -3.14 -11.60 17.78
N LEU A 126 -3.06 -10.77 16.74
CA LEU A 126 -2.02 -9.77 16.55
C LEU A 126 -2.56 -8.41 16.97
N ASP A 127 -2.27 -8.00 18.19
CA ASP A 127 -2.54 -6.61 18.59
C ASP A 127 -1.57 -5.64 17.88
N PHE A 128 -1.86 -4.35 18.01
CA PHE A 128 -1.11 -3.31 17.31
C PHE A 128 0.36 -3.24 17.74
N GLU A 129 0.64 -3.40 19.03
CA GLU A 129 2.02 -3.35 19.55
C GLU A 129 2.83 -4.55 19.04
N THR A 130 2.25 -5.76 19.11
CA THR A 130 2.86 -6.96 18.57
C THR A 130 3.06 -6.85 17.05
N PHE A 131 2.10 -6.28 16.33
CA PHE A 131 2.24 -6.03 14.89
C PHE A 131 3.48 -5.16 14.61
N LEU A 132 3.63 -4.04 15.30
CA LEU A 132 4.77 -3.14 15.14
C LEU A 132 6.11 -3.81 15.44
N GLU A 133 6.18 -4.58 16.53
CA GLU A 133 7.38 -5.34 16.89
C GLU A 133 7.75 -6.34 15.80
N ARG A 134 6.79 -7.16 15.35
CA ARG A 134 7.01 -8.18 14.31
C ARG A 134 7.36 -7.56 12.95
N ARG A 135 6.71 -6.45 12.59
CA ARG A 135 7.04 -5.67 11.41
C ARG A 135 8.50 -5.24 11.45
N GLN A 136 8.93 -4.67 12.57
CA GLN A 136 10.31 -4.19 12.73
C GLN A 136 11.33 -5.35 12.69
N GLU A 137 11.02 -6.49 13.30
CA GLU A 137 11.84 -7.71 13.21
C GLU A 137 12.03 -8.14 11.75
N ILE A 138 10.93 -8.28 10.99
CA ILE A 138 10.98 -8.72 9.59
C ILE A 138 11.74 -7.72 8.71
N LEU A 139 11.51 -6.41 8.88
CA LEU A 139 12.24 -5.39 8.13
C LEU A 139 13.74 -5.47 8.39
N LEU A 140 14.16 -5.59 9.66
CA LEU A 140 15.57 -5.68 10.03
C LEU A 140 16.24 -6.97 9.52
N GLU A 141 15.57 -8.11 9.65
CA GLU A 141 16.06 -9.41 9.18
C GLU A 141 16.34 -9.41 7.67
N ASN A 142 15.55 -8.66 6.90
CA ASN A 142 15.65 -8.60 5.44
C ASN A 142 16.41 -7.35 4.94
N GLY A 143 16.87 -6.47 5.84
CA GLY A 143 17.57 -5.24 5.48
C GLY A 143 16.70 -4.24 4.70
N LEU A 144 15.40 -4.21 4.99
CA LEU A 144 14.40 -3.40 4.29
C LEU A 144 14.07 -2.12 5.06
N SER A 145 13.65 -1.09 4.32
CA SER A 145 13.09 0.14 4.88
C SER A 145 11.56 0.01 5.00
N GLY A 146 10.99 0.57 6.07
CA GLY A 146 9.54 0.63 6.27
C GLY A 146 8.85 1.82 5.61
N PHE A 147 9.55 2.57 4.75
CA PHE A 147 9.04 3.71 3.97
C PHE A 147 8.91 3.35 2.47
N ASN A 148 8.79 2.06 2.17
CA ASN A 148 8.60 1.61 0.81
C ASN A 148 7.42 0.64 0.76
N ALA A 149 6.44 0.97 -0.07
CA ALA A 149 5.24 0.18 -0.24
C ALA A 149 5.49 -1.32 -0.43
N GLU A 150 6.41 -1.71 -1.32
CA GLU A 150 6.68 -3.13 -1.57
C GLU A 150 7.22 -3.87 -0.34
N ASN A 151 7.96 -3.16 0.54
CA ASN A 151 8.52 -3.75 1.75
C ASN A 151 7.42 -3.92 2.81
N ASN A 152 6.51 -2.95 2.93
CA ASN A 152 5.36 -3.06 3.83
C ASN A 152 4.44 -4.21 3.41
N VAL A 153 4.13 -4.33 2.11
CA VAL A 153 3.37 -5.48 1.55
C VAL A 153 4.09 -6.81 1.78
N PHE A 154 5.42 -6.84 1.59
CA PHE A 154 6.23 -8.02 1.88
C PHE A 154 6.15 -8.42 3.36
N VAL A 155 6.26 -7.46 4.27
CA VAL A 155 6.17 -7.69 5.71
C VAL A 155 4.82 -8.29 6.07
N MET A 156 3.72 -7.75 5.58
CA MET A 156 2.38 -8.28 5.85
C MET A 156 2.21 -9.71 5.34
N SER A 157 2.74 -9.99 4.14
CA SER A 157 2.75 -11.32 3.54
C SER A 157 3.57 -12.33 4.36
N GLU A 158 4.77 -11.92 4.81
CA GLU A 158 5.68 -12.75 5.61
C GLU A 158 5.14 -12.98 7.02
N LEU A 159 4.58 -11.96 7.65
CA LEU A 159 3.96 -12.07 8.98
C LEU A 159 2.82 -13.10 8.96
N THR A 160 1.94 -13.00 7.98
CA THR A 160 0.85 -13.96 7.77
C THR A 160 1.37 -15.37 7.54
N ARG A 161 2.47 -15.53 6.79
CA ARG A 161 3.12 -16.84 6.57
C ARG A 161 3.72 -17.44 7.84
N ARG A 162 4.30 -16.61 8.72
CA ARG A 162 4.93 -17.04 9.99
C ARG A 162 3.93 -17.41 11.08
N MET A 163 2.72 -16.87 11.02
CA MET A 163 1.64 -17.18 11.98
C MET A 163 0.85 -18.46 11.64
N ARG A 164 1.34 -19.24 10.67
CA ARG A 164 0.83 -20.58 10.35
C ARG A 164 1.24 -21.63 11.37
#